data_AF-A0A944CL19-F1
#
_entry.id   AF-A0A944CL19-F1
#
_cell.length_a   1.000
_cell.length_b   1.000
_cell.length_c   1.000
_cell.angle_alpha   90.00
_cell.angle_beta   90.00
_cell.angle_gamma   90.00
#
_symmetry.space_group_name_H-M   'P 1'
#
loop_
_entity.id
_entity.type
_entity.pdbx_description
1 polymer ?
#
loop_
_entity_poly.entity_id
_entity_poly.type
_entity_poly.pdbx_seq_one_letter_code
_entity_poly.pdbx_strand_id
1 'polypeptide(L)'
;MFFLHILGRKFPIQAGDFLLLVEYILWKYRELEKGNNILSAHNADRAGSLLITIAVILLFASVPIGIFIVTFIHHSFYLDRSHWFFDSPMSSYITMVAVFLIIPVLLIIIAIYLFKTDESRKRSFNVFIASTFTLLIMAAGGYLSIDNYYYMDKNGLYYDELWKLEQTEYSWDEITEMKQINKKEGGTLTPDKVIFTYEDKKIELSLTPKLRNEIDPVIDYIENAKGVELVMENITVDEE
;
A
#
# COMPACT_ATOMS: atom_id res chain seq x y z
N MET A 1 22.67 -0.72 -5.14
CA MET A 1 22.78 -0.35 -6.57
C MET A 1 21.67 -0.97 -7.43
N PHE A 2 21.15 -2.15 -7.09
CA PHE A 2 20.04 -2.81 -7.81
C PHE A 2 18.68 -2.11 -7.62
N PHE A 3 18.40 -1.57 -6.43
CA PHE A 3 17.17 -0.83 -6.10
C PHE A 3 16.96 0.48 -6.89
N LEU A 4 18.04 1.10 -7.39
CA LEU A 4 17.99 2.32 -8.20
C LEU A 4 17.70 2.04 -9.68
N HIS A 5 17.91 0.81 -10.15
CA HIS A 5 17.72 0.46 -11.56
C HIS A 5 16.26 0.14 -11.89
N ILE A 6 15.48 -0.35 -10.92
CA ILE A 6 14.06 -0.68 -11.10
C ILE A 6 13.19 0.59 -11.04
N LEU A 7 13.49 1.53 -10.14
CA LEU A 7 12.79 2.82 -10.04
C LEU A 7 13.10 3.78 -11.21
N GLY A 8 14.27 3.67 -11.84
CA GLY A 8 14.72 4.59 -12.88
C GLY A 8 14.02 4.47 -14.25
N ARG A 9 13.22 3.43 -14.49
CA ARG A 9 12.52 3.25 -15.78
C ARG A 9 11.09 3.76 -15.83
N LYS A 10 10.41 3.99 -14.69
CA LYS A 10 8.97 4.33 -14.68
C LYS A 10 8.57 5.59 -13.90
N PHE A 11 9.45 6.21 -13.12
CA PHE A 11 9.14 7.46 -12.41
C PHE A 11 10.29 8.47 -12.47
N PRO A 12 10.11 9.64 -13.09
CA PRO A 12 11.09 10.72 -13.03
C PRO A 12 10.85 11.54 -11.76
N ILE A 13 11.02 10.92 -10.60
CA ILE A 13 11.15 11.67 -9.34
C ILE A 13 12.53 11.33 -8.82
N GLN A 14 13.46 12.28 -8.97
CA GLN A 14 14.83 12.09 -8.51
C GLN A 14 14.80 12.04 -6.98
N ALA A 15 15.38 10.98 -6.39
CA ALA A 15 15.59 10.88 -4.94
C ALA A 15 16.32 12.11 -4.34
N GLY A 16 16.96 12.93 -5.17
CA GLY A 16 17.52 14.23 -4.80
C GLY A 16 16.49 15.25 -4.32
N ASP A 17 15.27 15.26 -4.83
CA ASP A 17 14.29 16.32 -4.52
C ASP A 17 13.77 16.23 -3.08
N PHE A 18 13.64 15.00 -2.55
CA PHE A 18 13.27 14.78 -1.15
C PHE A 18 14.43 15.04 -0.20
N LEU A 19 15.66 14.69 -0.60
CA LEU A 19 16.87 15.00 0.16
C LEU A 19 17.06 16.52 0.27
N LEU A 20 16.80 17.26 -0.81
CA LEU A 20 16.82 18.73 -0.84
C LEU A 20 15.75 19.34 0.07
N LEU A 21 14.57 18.74 0.19
CA LEU A 21 13.53 19.20 1.11
C LEU A 21 13.96 19.02 2.58
N VAL A 22 14.53 17.86 2.92
CA VAL A 22 15.06 17.58 4.27
C VAL A 22 16.25 18.49 4.57
N GLU A 23 17.18 18.66 3.64
CA GLU A 23 18.32 19.57 3.79
C GLU A 23 17.87 21.03 3.92
N TYR A 24 16.85 21.46 3.17
CA TYR A 24 16.27 22.80 3.28
C TYR A 24 15.62 23.03 4.65
N ILE A 25 14.85 22.05 5.15
CA ILE A 25 14.27 22.10 6.50
C ILE A 25 15.38 22.19 7.57
N LEU A 26 16.42 21.37 7.46
CA LEU A 26 17.56 21.36 8.38
C LEU A 26 18.43 22.62 8.26
N TRP A 27 18.56 23.19 7.06
CA TRP A 27 19.29 24.43 6.82
C TRP A 27 18.53 25.62 7.41
N LYS A 28 17.22 25.71 7.16
CA LYS A 28 16.38 26.79 7.71
C LYS A 28 16.28 26.72 9.23
N TYR A 29 16.29 25.52 9.80
CA TYR A 29 16.40 25.32 11.25
C TYR A 29 17.75 25.83 11.80
N ARG A 30 18.87 25.54 11.13
CA ARG A 30 20.21 26.05 11.51
C ARG A 30 20.33 27.57 11.39
N GLU A 31 19.64 28.17 10.43
CA GLU A 31 19.60 29.62 10.26
C GLU A 31 18.84 30.29 11.42
N LEU A 32 17.74 29.70 11.87
CA LEU A 32 16.96 30.13 13.04
C LEU A 32 17.74 29.98 14.37
N GLU A 33 18.67 29.02 14.46
CA GLU A 33 19.50 28.77 15.65
C GLU A 33 20.67 29.79 15.78
N LYS A 34 21.12 30.41 14.68
CA LYS A 34 22.24 31.38 14.67
C LYS A 34 21.84 32.83 14.97
N GLY A 35 20.55 33.16 14.98
CA GLY A 35 20.06 34.51 15.28
C GLY A 35 19.79 34.73 16.78
N ASN A 36 20.68 35.47 17.45
CA ASN A 36 20.57 36.06 18.81
C ASN A 36 19.93 35.20 19.93
N ASN A 37 20.70 34.95 21.00
CA ASN A 37 20.39 34.00 22.09
C ASN A 37 19.09 34.24 22.92
N ILE A 38 18.33 35.31 22.67
CA ILE A 38 17.00 35.55 23.27
C ILE A 38 15.86 35.22 22.28
N LEU A 39 16.16 35.22 20.96
CA LEU A 39 15.26 34.83 19.87
C LEU A 39 15.33 33.34 19.54
N SER A 40 16.40 32.63 19.91
CA SER A 40 16.57 31.21 19.56
C SER A 40 15.62 30.27 20.31
N ALA A 41 15.29 30.54 21.57
CA ALA A 41 14.31 29.77 22.34
C ALA A 41 12.90 29.91 21.74
N HIS A 42 12.48 31.15 21.42
CA HIS A 42 11.19 31.41 20.79
C HIS A 42 11.09 30.77 19.39
N ASN A 43 12.18 30.74 18.64
CA ASN A 43 12.24 30.09 17.32
C ASN A 43 12.23 28.56 17.41
N ALA A 44 12.88 27.97 18.41
CA ALA A 44 12.87 26.52 18.64
C ALA A 44 11.46 26.02 19.02
N ASP A 45 10.75 26.74 19.89
CA ASP A 45 9.36 26.46 20.25
C ASP A 45 8.44 26.56 19.04
N ARG A 46 8.65 27.57 18.19
CA ARG A 46 7.89 27.73 16.94
C ARG A 46 8.17 26.61 15.94
N ALA A 47 9.42 26.17 15.81
CA ALA A 47 9.80 25.11 14.90
C ALA A 47 9.23 23.75 15.33
N GLY A 48 9.30 23.41 16.62
CA GLY A 48 8.69 22.17 17.10
C GLY A 48 7.16 22.21 17.05
N SER A 49 6.53 23.36 17.33
CA SER A 49 5.09 23.54 17.13
C SER A 49 4.69 23.31 15.66
N LEU A 50 5.43 23.88 14.70
CA LEU A 50 5.19 23.65 13.28
C LEU A 50 5.37 22.19 12.87
N LEU A 51 6.40 21.50 13.37
CA LEU A 51 6.62 20.08 13.09
C LEU A 51 5.44 19.22 13.58
N ILE A 52 4.93 19.49 14.78
CA ILE A 52 3.77 18.80 15.33
C ILE A 52 2.52 19.09 14.49
N THR A 53 2.27 20.35 14.11
CA THR A 53 1.13 20.70 13.25
C THR A 53 1.19 19.98 11.91
N ILE A 54 2.36 19.96 11.25
CA ILE A 54 2.56 19.26 9.98
C ILE A 54 2.35 17.75 10.17
N ALA A 55 2.88 17.17 11.25
CA ALA A 55 2.70 15.75 11.54
C ALA A 55 1.21 15.39 11.72
N VAL A 56 0.43 16.20 12.41
CA VAL A 56 -1.01 15.98 12.57
C VAL A 56 -1.73 16.04 11.22
N ILE A 57 -1.42 17.02 10.38
CA ILE A 57 -2.00 17.12 9.03
C ILE A 57 -1.66 15.88 8.20
N LEU A 58 -0.39 15.46 8.19
CA LEU A 58 0.07 14.27 7.46
C LEU A 58 -0.53 12.97 7.99
N LEU A 59 -0.79 12.88 9.30
CA LEU A 59 -1.44 11.72 9.90
C LEU A 59 -2.83 11.51 9.30
N PHE A 60 -3.64 12.57 9.20
CA PHE A 60 -4.97 12.49 8.59
C PHE A 60 -4.91 12.35 7.06
N ALA A 61 -3.92 12.96 6.42
CA ALA A 61 -3.75 12.87 4.97
C ALA A 61 -3.24 11.50 4.50
N SER A 62 -2.60 10.71 5.37
CA SER A 62 -1.99 9.42 5.02
C SER A 62 -2.98 8.42 4.42
N VAL A 63 -4.20 8.34 4.94
CA VAL A 63 -5.25 7.42 4.48
C VAL A 63 -5.69 7.73 3.05
N PRO A 64 -6.24 8.93 2.73
CA PRO A 64 -6.68 9.22 1.37
C PRO A 64 -5.52 9.21 0.36
N ILE A 65 -4.33 9.68 0.75
CA ILE A 65 -3.16 9.67 -0.13
C ILE A 65 -2.72 8.24 -0.43
N GLY A 66 -2.65 7.36 0.58
CA GLY A 66 -2.25 5.97 0.39
C GLY A 66 -3.20 5.22 -0.54
N ILE A 67 -4.51 5.37 -0.34
CA ILE A 67 -5.53 4.75 -1.21
C ILE A 67 -5.42 5.30 -2.64
N PHE A 68 -5.27 6.61 -2.78
CA PHE A 68 -5.16 7.26 -4.09
C PHE A 68 -3.94 6.78 -4.87
N ILE A 69 -2.77 6.69 -4.22
CA ILE A 69 -1.52 6.30 -4.86
C ILE A 69 -1.56 4.87 -5.39
N VAL A 70 -2.04 3.91 -4.58
CA VAL A 70 -2.18 2.51 -5.02
C VAL A 70 -3.09 2.45 -6.25
N THR A 71 -4.29 3.04 -6.15
CA THR A 71 -5.26 3.05 -7.25
C THR A 71 -4.69 3.67 -8.52
N PHE A 72 -4.00 4.81 -8.38
CA PHE A 72 -3.42 5.54 -9.51
C PHE A 72 -2.31 4.71 -10.19
N ILE A 73 -1.40 4.12 -9.42
CA ILE A 73 -0.27 3.37 -9.97
C ILE A 73 -0.76 2.09 -10.64
N HIS A 74 -1.63 1.33 -9.97
CA HIS A 74 -2.16 0.09 -10.53
C HIS A 74 -2.93 0.31 -11.83
N HIS A 75 -3.83 1.31 -11.88
CA HIS A 75 -4.53 1.64 -13.12
C HIS A 75 -3.63 2.21 -14.21
N SER A 76 -2.56 2.92 -13.86
CA SER A 76 -1.68 3.53 -14.87
C SER A 76 -0.66 2.56 -15.47
N PHE A 77 -0.20 1.59 -14.69
CA PHE A 77 0.97 0.76 -15.06
C PHE A 77 0.69 -0.74 -15.22
N TYR A 78 -0.37 -1.26 -14.61
CA TYR A 78 -0.63 -2.70 -14.54
C TYR A 78 -1.95 -3.11 -15.21
N LEU A 79 -2.88 -2.17 -15.42
CA LEU A 79 -4.09 -2.45 -16.17
C LEU A 79 -3.78 -2.59 -17.67
N ASP A 80 -3.88 -3.81 -18.18
CA ASP A 80 -3.87 -4.11 -19.61
C ASP A 80 -5.29 -4.41 -20.11
N ARG A 81 -5.54 -4.18 -21.40
CA ARG A 81 -6.80 -4.52 -22.09
C ARG A 81 -7.00 -6.02 -22.24
N SER A 82 -5.94 -6.83 -22.12
CA SER A 82 -6.04 -8.28 -22.15
C SER A 82 -6.59 -8.88 -20.86
N HIS A 83 -6.60 -8.12 -19.76
CA HIS A 83 -7.14 -8.59 -18.48
C HIS A 83 -8.67 -8.56 -18.53
N TRP A 84 -9.29 -9.69 -18.19
CA TRP A 84 -10.73 -9.77 -17.98
C TRP A 84 -11.12 -9.14 -16.65
N PHE A 85 -10.26 -9.29 -15.65
CA PHE A 85 -10.41 -8.66 -14.35
C PHE A 85 -9.06 -8.20 -13.82
N PHE A 86 -9.03 -7.07 -13.12
CA PHE A 86 -7.83 -6.57 -12.46
C PHE A 86 -8.23 -5.86 -11.17
N ASP A 87 -7.62 -6.20 -10.04
CA ASP A 87 -7.87 -5.49 -8.78
C ASP A 87 -6.67 -5.57 -7.82
N SER A 88 -6.73 -4.74 -6.78
CA SER A 88 -5.70 -4.65 -5.75
C SER A 88 -6.27 -5.19 -4.44
N PRO A 89 -5.61 -6.16 -3.79
CA PRO A 89 -6.05 -6.65 -2.49
C PRO A 89 -6.08 -5.54 -1.44
N MET A 90 -6.94 -5.69 -0.43
CA MET A 90 -7.01 -4.76 0.71
C MET A 90 -5.64 -4.57 1.39
N SER A 91 -4.81 -5.62 1.41
CA SER A 91 -3.45 -5.59 1.96
C SER A 91 -2.53 -4.60 1.24
N SER A 92 -2.71 -4.34 -0.06
CA SER A 92 -1.95 -3.32 -0.79
C SER A 92 -2.23 -1.93 -0.23
N TYR A 93 -3.52 -1.57 -0.10
CA TYR A 93 -3.95 -0.29 0.44
C TYR A 93 -3.51 -0.09 1.90
N ILE A 94 -3.71 -1.12 2.75
CA ILE A 94 -3.31 -1.07 4.15
C ILE A 94 -1.79 -0.84 4.28
N THR A 95 -0.99 -1.57 3.50
CA THR A 95 0.47 -1.39 3.52
C THR A 95 0.89 0.00 3.07
N MET A 96 0.27 0.56 2.02
CA MET A 96 0.60 1.92 1.58
C MET A 96 0.25 2.98 2.64
N VAL A 97 -0.93 2.86 3.25
CA VAL A 97 -1.34 3.77 4.34
C VAL A 97 -0.37 3.64 5.53
N ALA A 98 0.02 2.42 5.90
CA ALA A 98 1.00 2.19 6.96
C ALA A 98 2.36 2.84 6.63
N VAL A 99 2.82 2.75 5.38
CA VAL A 99 4.04 3.42 4.91
C VAL A 99 3.94 4.94 5.07
N PHE A 100 2.83 5.55 4.68
CA PHE A 100 2.63 6.99 4.83
C PHE A 100 2.51 7.44 6.29
N LEU A 101 1.99 6.60 7.19
CA LEU A 101 1.92 6.88 8.63
C LEU A 101 3.29 6.92 9.31
N ILE A 102 4.34 6.34 8.72
CA ILE A 102 5.69 6.42 9.28
C ILE A 102 6.20 7.87 9.31
N ILE A 103 5.86 8.69 8.31
CA ILE A 103 6.32 10.08 8.21
C ILE A 103 5.86 10.93 9.41
N PRO A 104 4.55 11.06 9.71
CA PRO A 104 4.10 11.88 10.84
C PRO A 104 4.60 11.33 12.18
N VAL A 105 4.69 10.01 12.35
CA VAL A 105 5.28 9.39 13.56
C VAL A 105 6.74 9.81 13.71
N LEU A 106 7.53 9.74 12.64
CA LEU A 106 8.93 10.17 12.66
C LEU A 106 9.05 11.67 12.98
N LEU A 107 8.21 12.51 12.40
CA LEU A 107 8.22 13.96 12.67
C LEU A 107 7.93 14.27 14.14
N ILE A 108 7.00 13.56 14.77
CA ILE A 108 6.70 13.69 16.21
C ILE A 108 7.91 13.25 17.04
N ILE A 109 8.52 12.11 16.71
CA ILE A 109 9.71 11.60 17.41
C ILE A 109 10.87 12.60 17.29
N ILE A 110 11.11 13.13 16.08
CA ILE A 110 12.14 14.15 15.84
C ILE A 110 11.84 15.41 16.65
N ALA A 111 10.59 15.91 16.66
CA ALA A 111 10.21 17.08 17.44
C ALA A 111 10.52 16.87 18.94
N ILE A 112 10.08 15.75 19.52
CA ILE A 112 10.35 15.41 20.93
C ILE A 112 11.86 15.30 21.20
N TYR A 113 12.60 14.66 20.30
CA TYR A 113 14.04 14.48 20.43
C TYR A 113 14.81 15.81 20.37
N LEU A 114 14.40 16.71 19.46
CA LEU A 114 14.96 18.06 19.34
C LEU A 114 14.75 18.89 20.61
N PHE A 115 13.60 18.75 21.28
CA PHE A 115 13.30 19.47 22.53
C PHE A 115 14.10 18.98 23.75
N LYS A 116 14.62 17.74 23.73
CA LYS A 116 15.20 17.10 24.92
C LYS A 116 16.73 17.07 24.94
N THR A 117 17.41 17.40 23.84
CA THR A 117 18.86 17.15 23.68
C THR A 117 19.64 18.40 23.23
N ASP A 118 20.57 18.88 24.07
CA ASP A 118 21.42 20.07 23.81
C ASP A 118 22.68 19.80 22.94
N GLU A 119 23.06 18.53 22.71
CA GLU A 119 24.25 18.21 21.92
C GLU A 119 23.99 18.26 20.41
N SER A 120 24.28 19.39 19.75
CA SER A 120 23.94 19.64 18.34
C SER A 120 24.57 18.66 17.33
N ARG A 121 25.78 18.14 17.60
CA ARG A 121 26.52 17.30 16.63
C ARG A 121 26.04 15.84 16.60
N LYS A 122 25.79 15.22 17.75
CA LYS A 122 25.22 13.86 17.82
C LYS A 122 23.75 13.85 17.37
N ARG A 123 23.03 14.93 17.65
CA ARG A 123 21.64 15.15 17.22
C ARG A 123 21.47 15.06 15.70
N SER A 124 22.30 15.78 14.94
CA SER A 124 22.22 15.77 13.47
C SER A 124 22.50 14.40 12.86
N PHE A 125 23.45 13.65 13.43
CA PHE A 125 23.80 12.31 12.93
C PHE A 125 22.68 11.30 13.20
N ASN A 126 22.07 11.32 14.39
CA ASN A 126 20.95 10.44 14.74
C ASN A 126 19.72 10.72 13.88
N VAL A 127 19.38 12.00 13.66
CA VAL A 127 18.26 12.39 12.79
C VAL A 127 18.51 11.96 11.34
N PHE A 128 19.76 12.09 10.86
CA PHE A 128 20.13 11.64 9.53
C PHE A 128 19.97 10.12 9.36
N ILE A 129 20.46 9.33 10.32
CA ILE A 129 20.29 7.86 10.31
C ILE A 129 18.81 7.50 10.35
N ALA A 130 18.04 8.09 11.26
CA ALA A 130 16.61 7.81 11.39
C ALA A 130 15.87 8.12 10.08
N SER A 131 16.14 9.28 9.47
CA SER A 131 15.54 9.69 8.19
C SER A 131 15.93 8.75 7.05
N THR A 132 17.19 8.33 7.00
CA THR A 132 17.69 7.39 5.99
C THR A 132 17.02 6.02 6.13
N PHE A 133 16.91 5.51 7.36
CA PHE A 133 16.27 4.23 7.63
C PHE A 133 14.76 4.28 7.33
N THR A 134 14.09 5.37 7.70
CA THR A 134 12.69 5.59 7.33
C THR A 134 12.50 5.61 5.82
N LEU A 135 13.38 6.29 5.07
CA LEU A 135 13.30 6.31 3.61
C LEU A 135 13.42 4.89 3.02
N LEU A 136 14.32 4.06 3.55
CA LEU A 136 14.47 2.68 3.11
C LEU A 136 13.22 1.83 3.40
N ILE A 137 12.65 1.96 4.60
CA ILE A 137 11.40 1.26 4.95
C ILE A 137 10.26 1.72 4.04
N MET A 138 10.13 3.02 3.81
CA MET A 138 9.09 3.56 2.94
C MET A 138 9.24 3.08 1.50
N ALA A 139 10.46 3.07 0.96
CA ALA A 139 10.73 2.57 -0.38
C ALA A 139 10.41 1.07 -0.49
N ALA A 140 10.82 0.26 0.49
CA ALA A 140 10.53 -1.16 0.51
C ALA A 140 9.03 -1.46 0.66
N GLY A 141 8.37 -0.86 1.66
CA GLY A 141 6.94 -1.06 1.89
C GLY A 141 6.07 -0.50 0.77
N GLY A 142 6.46 0.64 0.19
CA GLY A 142 5.78 1.22 -0.96
C GLY A 142 5.90 0.32 -2.19
N TYR A 143 7.10 -0.25 -2.44
CA TYR A 143 7.29 -1.23 -3.49
C TYR A 143 6.40 -2.46 -3.28
N LEU A 144 6.43 -3.08 -2.09
CA LEU A 144 5.60 -4.26 -1.80
C LEU A 144 4.11 -3.98 -1.97
N SER A 145 3.64 -2.79 -1.57
CA SER A 145 2.26 -2.39 -1.77
C SER A 145 1.89 -2.28 -3.25
N ILE A 146 2.74 -1.66 -4.07
CA ILE A 146 2.53 -1.50 -5.51
C ILE A 146 2.65 -2.83 -6.27
N ASP A 147 3.47 -3.74 -5.78
CA ASP A 147 3.63 -5.06 -6.38
C ASP A 147 2.55 -6.05 -5.93
N ASN A 148 1.61 -5.63 -5.06
CA ASN A 148 0.55 -6.49 -4.55
C ASN A 148 -0.76 -6.26 -5.29
N TYR A 149 -1.01 -7.05 -6.32
CA TYR A 149 -2.20 -6.99 -7.16
C TYR A 149 -2.53 -8.38 -7.73
N TYR A 150 -3.74 -8.54 -8.24
CA TYR A 150 -4.12 -9.77 -8.95
C TYR A 150 -4.96 -9.43 -10.17
N TYR A 151 -4.88 -10.30 -11.18
CA TYR A 151 -5.65 -10.17 -12.40
C TYR A 151 -6.01 -11.54 -12.95
N MET A 152 -7.06 -11.56 -13.76
CA MET A 152 -7.54 -12.74 -14.46
C MET A 152 -7.53 -12.47 -15.95
N ASP A 153 -7.07 -13.45 -16.72
CA ASP A 153 -7.13 -13.43 -18.17
C ASP A 153 -7.63 -14.78 -18.70
N LYS A 154 -7.43 -15.03 -20.00
CA LYS A 154 -7.81 -16.28 -20.66
C LYS A 154 -7.05 -17.54 -20.21
N ASN A 155 -5.86 -17.37 -19.63
CA ASN A 155 -4.97 -18.47 -19.26
C ASN A 155 -5.14 -18.82 -17.79
N GLY A 156 -5.28 -17.82 -16.91
CA GLY A 156 -5.31 -18.06 -15.48
C GLY A 156 -5.64 -16.86 -14.61
N LEU A 157 -5.58 -17.11 -13.31
CA LEU A 157 -5.47 -16.09 -12.27
C LEU A 157 -4.00 -15.91 -11.94
N TYR A 158 -3.55 -14.66 -11.97
CA TYR A 158 -2.20 -14.26 -11.59
C TYR A 158 -2.29 -13.41 -10.34
N TYR A 159 -1.50 -13.79 -9.33
CA TYR A 159 -1.47 -13.08 -8.06
C TYR A 159 -0.04 -12.80 -7.62
N ASP A 160 0.31 -11.53 -7.60
CA ASP A 160 1.48 -11.04 -6.89
C ASP A 160 1.09 -10.75 -5.43
N GLU A 161 1.43 -11.67 -4.54
CA GLU A 161 1.13 -11.53 -3.10
C GLU A 161 2.15 -10.63 -2.41
N LEU A 162 1.69 -9.83 -1.44
CA LEU A 162 2.50 -8.86 -0.69
C LEU A 162 3.86 -9.36 -0.17
N TRP A 163 3.98 -10.65 0.19
CA TRP A 163 5.19 -11.24 0.78
C TRP A 163 5.94 -12.20 -0.15
N LYS A 164 5.41 -12.45 -1.35
CA LYS A 164 6.07 -13.28 -2.35
C LYS A 164 6.79 -12.38 -3.34
N LEU A 165 8.00 -12.80 -3.72
CA LEU A 165 8.80 -12.08 -4.72
C LEU A 165 8.47 -12.52 -6.15
N GLU A 166 7.76 -13.63 -6.30
CA GLU A 166 7.39 -14.21 -7.57
C GLU A 166 5.87 -14.25 -7.68
N GLN A 167 5.38 -13.86 -8.85
CA GLN A 167 3.98 -13.98 -9.24
C GLN A 167 3.56 -15.44 -9.13
N THR A 168 2.45 -15.70 -8.44
CA THR A 168 1.84 -17.02 -8.44
C THR A 168 0.82 -17.09 -9.56
N GLU A 169 1.04 -18.01 -10.51
CA GLU A 169 0.11 -18.32 -11.58
C GLU A 169 -0.78 -19.50 -11.18
N TYR A 170 -2.07 -19.37 -11.47
CA TYR A 170 -3.07 -20.40 -11.29
C TYR A 170 -3.78 -20.61 -12.63
N SER A 171 -3.36 -21.64 -13.37
CA SER A 171 -3.90 -21.93 -14.69
C SER A 171 -5.34 -22.42 -14.60
N TRP A 172 -6.20 -21.92 -15.49
CA TRP A 172 -7.56 -22.44 -15.64
C TRP A 172 -7.58 -23.89 -16.15
N ASP A 173 -6.49 -24.41 -16.71
CA ASP A 173 -6.39 -25.83 -17.10
C ASP A 173 -6.37 -26.78 -15.90
N GLU A 174 -5.96 -26.30 -14.73
CA GLU A 174 -5.76 -27.09 -13.51
C GLU A 174 -6.92 -26.94 -12.52
N ILE A 175 -7.96 -26.17 -12.88
CA ILE A 175 -9.10 -25.94 -12.01
C ILE A 175 -9.96 -27.21 -11.91
N THR A 176 -10.32 -27.58 -10.69
CA THR A 176 -11.13 -28.77 -10.41
C THR A 176 -12.53 -28.42 -9.92
N GLU A 177 -12.68 -27.28 -9.24
CA GLU A 177 -13.97 -26.83 -8.73
C GLU A 177 -14.01 -25.30 -8.60
N MET A 178 -15.18 -24.72 -8.88
CA MET A 178 -15.47 -23.30 -8.71
C MET A 178 -16.72 -23.14 -7.85
N LYS A 179 -16.62 -22.39 -6.75
CA LYS A 179 -17.70 -22.18 -5.79
C LYS A 179 -17.92 -20.71 -5.50
N GLN A 180 -19.18 -20.29 -5.39
CA GLN A 180 -19.54 -19.00 -4.83
C GLN A 180 -20.26 -19.20 -3.50
N ILE A 181 -19.73 -18.57 -2.46
CA ILE A 181 -20.33 -18.54 -1.13
C ILE A 181 -21.17 -17.27 -1.01
N ASN A 182 -22.44 -17.44 -0.67
CA ASN A 182 -23.35 -16.36 -0.32
C ASN A 182 -23.67 -16.41 1.18
N LYS A 183 -23.61 -15.27 1.87
CA LYS A 183 -24.00 -15.14 3.27
C LYS A 183 -25.42 -14.62 3.38
N LYS A 184 -26.20 -15.25 4.25
CA LYS A 184 -27.53 -14.77 4.65
C LYS A 184 -27.42 -14.11 6.01
N GLU A 185 -27.55 -12.78 6.03
CA GLU A 185 -27.55 -11.94 7.23
C GLU A 185 -28.83 -11.11 7.25
N GLY A 186 -29.55 -11.09 8.37
CA GLY A 186 -30.79 -10.32 8.51
C GLY A 186 -31.88 -10.63 7.46
N GLY A 187 -31.88 -11.85 6.90
CA GLY A 187 -32.80 -12.26 5.84
C GLY A 187 -32.39 -11.87 4.41
N THR A 188 -31.29 -11.14 4.22
CA THR A 188 -30.75 -10.77 2.91
C THR A 188 -29.62 -11.73 2.53
N LEU A 189 -29.71 -12.32 1.33
CA LEU A 189 -28.64 -13.12 0.76
C LEU A 189 -27.66 -12.21 0.00
N THR A 190 -26.40 -12.21 0.40
CA THR A 190 -25.34 -11.38 -0.20
C THR A 190 -24.18 -12.26 -0.65
N PRO A 191 -23.65 -12.06 -1.88
CA PRO A 191 -22.43 -12.74 -2.30
C PRO A 191 -21.24 -12.32 -1.42
N ASP A 192 -20.51 -13.30 -0.88
CA ASP A 192 -19.39 -13.09 0.05
C ASP A 192 -18.04 -13.32 -0.64
N LYS A 193 -17.84 -14.50 -1.24
CA LYS A 193 -16.57 -14.86 -1.89
C LYS A 193 -16.75 -15.90 -2.98
N VAL A 194 -15.81 -15.92 -3.92
CA VAL A 194 -15.60 -17.03 -4.85
C VAL A 194 -14.38 -17.83 -4.41
N ILE A 195 -14.46 -19.14 -4.54
CA ILE A 195 -13.41 -20.09 -4.22
C ILE A 195 -13.08 -20.85 -5.50
N PHE A 196 -11.83 -20.73 -5.94
CA PHE A 196 -11.25 -21.56 -6.99
C PHE A 196 -10.44 -22.68 -6.34
N THR A 197 -10.81 -23.92 -6.61
CA THR A 197 -10.09 -25.10 -6.13
C THR A 197 -9.29 -25.70 -7.27
N TYR A 198 -8.01 -25.96 -6.97
CA TYR A 198 -7.05 -26.70 -7.75
C TYR A 198 -6.72 -28.00 -6.97
N GLU A 199 -6.02 -28.97 -7.57
CA GLU A 199 -5.75 -30.27 -6.94
C GLU A 199 -5.26 -30.16 -5.48
N ASP A 200 -4.30 -29.26 -5.23
CA ASP A 200 -3.65 -29.14 -3.92
C ASP A 200 -3.95 -27.81 -3.19
N LYS A 201 -4.68 -26.90 -3.82
CA LYS A 201 -4.76 -25.49 -3.40
C LYS A 201 -6.16 -24.92 -3.56
N LYS A 202 -6.53 -24.01 -2.65
CA LYS A 202 -7.76 -23.23 -2.74
C LYS A 202 -7.44 -21.74 -2.68
N ILE A 203 -8.02 -20.99 -3.60
CA ILE A 203 -7.89 -19.54 -3.66
C ILE A 203 -9.24 -18.93 -3.41
N GLU A 204 -9.33 -18.12 -2.35
CA GLU A 204 -10.53 -17.41 -1.97
C GLU A 204 -10.41 -15.94 -2.33
N LEU A 205 -11.35 -15.44 -3.12
CA LEU A 205 -11.45 -14.03 -3.47
C LEU A 205 -12.77 -13.48 -2.95
N SER A 206 -12.69 -12.43 -2.14
CA SER A 206 -13.89 -11.71 -1.69
C SER A 206 -14.62 -11.11 -2.88
N LEU A 207 -15.94 -11.31 -2.94
CA LEU A 207 -16.81 -10.75 -3.98
C LEU A 207 -17.04 -9.27 -3.74
N THR A 208 -16.02 -8.46 -4.03
CA THR A 208 -16.14 -7.01 -4.04
C THR A 208 -17.18 -6.58 -5.09
N PRO A 209 -17.79 -5.40 -4.96
CA PRO A 209 -18.71 -4.89 -5.98
C PRO A 209 -18.09 -4.86 -7.39
N LYS A 210 -16.77 -4.64 -7.48
CA LYS A 210 -16.03 -4.68 -8.74
C LYS A 210 -15.96 -6.10 -9.29
N LEU A 211 -15.46 -7.05 -8.50
CA LEU A 211 -15.37 -8.45 -8.92
C LEU A 211 -16.73 -9.02 -9.33
N ARG A 212 -17.77 -8.78 -8.53
CA ARG A 212 -19.13 -9.24 -8.84
C ARG A 212 -19.64 -8.74 -10.21
N ASN A 213 -19.25 -7.56 -10.65
CA ASN A 213 -19.72 -6.99 -11.91
C ASN A 213 -18.85 -7.39 -13.12
N GLU A 214 -17.65 -7.92 -12.88
CA GLU A 214 -16.63 -8.16 -13.91
C GLU A 214 -16.21 -9.64 -14.00
N ILE A 215 -16.70 -10.51 -13.12
CA ILE A 215 -16.32 -11.94 -13.07
C ILE A 215 -17.02 -12.81 -14.11
N ASP A 216 -18.14 -12.38 -14.68
CA ASP A 216 -18.94 -13.18 -15.62
C ASP A 216 -18.13 -13.77 -16.80
N PRO A 217 -17.23 -13.02 -17.48
CA PRO A 217 -16.40 -13.58 -18.56
C PRO A 217 -15.47 -14.72 -18.09
N VAL A 218 -15.02 -14.66 -16.84
CA VAL A 218 -14.16 -15.68 -16.23
C VAL A 218 -14.98 -16.94 -15.96
N ILE A 219 -16.17 -16.79 -15.35
CA ILE A 219 -17.10 -17.90 -15.09
C ILE A 219 -17.49 -18.56 -16.40
N ASP A 220 -17.97 -17.79 -17.37
CA ASP A 220 -18.38 -18.28 -18.69
C ASP A 220 -17.25 -19.07 -19.36
N TYR A 221 -16.00 -18.60 -19.28
CA TYR A 221 -14.87 -19.29 -19.86
C TYR A 221 -14.59 -20.62 -19.15
N ILE A 222 -14.59 -20.64 -17.81
CA ILE A 222 -14.33 -21.85 -17.03
C ILE A 222 -15.43 -22.89 -17.29
N GLU A 223 -16.70 -22.48 -17.29
CA GLU A 223 -17.82 -23.39 -17.54
C GLU A 223 -17.77 -23.97 -18.96
N ASN A 224 -17.57 -23.13 -19.98
CA ASN A 224 -17.64 -23.57 -21.37
C ASN A 224 -16.37 -24.27 -21.87
N ALA A 225 -15.19 -23.81 -21.45
CA ALA A 225 -13.92 -24.33 -21.94
C ALA A 225 -13.35 -25.46 -21.07
N LYS A 226 -13.64 -25.46 -19.75
CA LYS A 226 -13.13 -26.46 -18.80
C LYS A 226 -14.20 -27.42 -18.32
N GLY A 227 -15.48 -27.11 -18.52
CA GLY A 227 -16.59 -27.94 -18.06
C GLY A 227 -16.75 -27.95 -16.53
N VAL A 228 -16.20 -26.93 -15.85
CA VAL A 228 -16.30 -26.79 -14.39
C VAL A 228 -17.41 -25.79 -14.09
N GLU A 229 -18.55 -26.28 -13.61
CA GLU A 229 -19.74 -25.46 -13.30
C GLU A 229 -19.57 -24.67 -12.00
N LEU A 230 -20.11 -23.45 -11.95
CA LEU A 230 -20.19 -22.66 -10.73
C LEU A 230 -21.18 -23.28 -9.74
N VAL A 231 -20.69 -23.70 -8.58
CA VAL A 231 -21.56 -24.17 -7.48
C VAL A 231 -21.87 -23.02 -6.52
N MET A 232 -23.15 -22.71 -6.37
CA MET A 232 -23.64 -21.72 -5.41
C MET A 232 -23.94 -22.36 -4.06
N GLU A 233 -23.30 -21.86 -3.00
CA GLU A 233 -23.50 -22.31 -1.62
C GLU A 233 -23.99 -21.16 -0.74
N ASN A 234 -25.06 -21.38 0.02
CA ASN A 234 -25.65 -20.38 0.90
C ASN A 234 -25.38 -20.74 2.36
N ILE A 235 -24.77 -19.81 3.10
CA ILE A 235 -24.45 -19.98 4.51
C ILE A 235 -25.29 -18.99 5.33
N THR A 236 -26.00 -19.50 6.34
CA THR A 236 -26.65 -18.66 7.37
C THR A 236 -25.64 -18.30 8.43
N VAL A 237 -25.43 -17.01 8.64
CA VAL A 237 -24.69 -16.50 9.80
C VAL A 237 -25.72 -16.23 10.87
N ASP A 238 -25.85 -17.14 11.84
CA ASP A 238 -26.67 -16.88 13.01
C ASP A 238 -25.96 -15.80 13.86
N GLU A 239 -26.66 -14.72 14.18
CA GLU A 239 -26.15 -13.64 15.02
C GLU A 239 -25.88 -14.18 16.45
N GLU A 240 -24.61 -14.36 16.82
CA GLU A 240 -24.18 -14.51 18.24
C GLU A 240 -24.15 -13.15 18.95
#